data_AF-G9NET2-F1
#
_entry.id   AF-G9NET2-F1
#
_cell.length_a   1.000
_cell.length_b   1.000
_cell.length_c   1.000
_cell.angle_alpha   90.00
_cell.angle_beta   90.00
_cell.angle_gamma   90.00
#
_symmetry.space_group_name_H-M   'P 1'
#
loop_
_entity.id
_entity.type
_entity.pdbx_description
1 polymer ?
#
loop_
_entity_poly.entity_id
_entity_poly.type
_entity_poly.pdbx_seq_one_letter_code
_entity_poly.pdbx_strand_id
1 'polypeptide(L)'
;MYKPAPPRPKKTNICRSRTGCKTCRQRRKKCDERKPCGLCMRLGVACEQISQTFEFRSVLIPSRSLKAGLRSFTSPCVSNPPSNTTVAGTSINLAPLSTPQQKTSDVVEFYMSIWRLHCLPALNTAFKSMDTIRGQSSLITDTMATLAASRMSRKLPQRRLFITSDSPEFCFRPDSGHEAFSSELYGSALRRMSCWRSENFASNPMLAFATLVLFCYVESSMGYFKGFYVHSHGIEELLRKSADRIFPHGAGLLAAWVEIKMQNWWRRAYFGVPEFFQDYPTPLLCPELQFVSNTGSGRTATILWILCESHRLNTAALIACWARPGKSRQMREKTVSTFVDNAAPTSEQPSISSEIMARIKRYSQKLDEWRAYVPSLIEIEANLNRPKLFDLKAPEDEALYFPSHQSAMNMAYYVVARVMHCAGPLQTFASASVHNIDDEYEEIEAWIFVLLRIAAGISWEDCVCLNAYTIGFAGLLLTCALSSRSLKTGLWIQEWLETRLGRDGIEEGNFPVFQILDAVRLVNRERRNGLDVVALFQTVDDGGGKGKFGSYSSQLISSMLVYGRCRSTGELASYHVSTEGLVAPR
;
A
#
# COMPACT_ATOMS: atom_id res chain seq x y z
N MET A 1 -13.72 61.41 6.88
CA MET A 1 -13.41 60.02 7.24
C MET A 1 -12.06 60.00 7.96
N TYR A 2 -11.99 59.53 9.20
CA TYR A 2 -10.74 59.46 9.96
C TYR A 2 -9.95 58.18 9.63
N LYS A 3 -8.63 58.29 9.54
CA LYS A 3 -7.72 57.15 9.33
C LYS A 3 -7.80 56.16 10.50
N PRO A 4 -7.65 54.85 10.25
CA PRO A 4 -7.73 53.84 11.30
C PRO A 4 -6.61 54.02 12.33
N ALA A 5 -6.95 53.80 13.60
CA ALA A 5 -6.03 53.95 14.70
C ALA A 5 -4.86 52.95 14.59
N PRO A 6 -3.62 53.36 14.91
CA PRO A 6 -2.45 52.49 14.83
C PRO A 6 -2.53 51.32 15.82
N PRO A 7 -1.96 50.15 15.46
CA PRO A 7 -2.02 48.96 16.28
C PRO A 7 -1.27 49.14 17.61
N ARG A 8 -1.90 48.66 18.69
CA ARG A 8 -1.36 48.77 20.06
C ARG A 8 -0.07 47.95 20.22
N PRO A 9 1.01 48.50 20.82
CA PRO A 9 2.23 47.77 21.09
C PRO A 9 1.98 46.53 21.97
N LYS A 10 2.57 45.38 21.62
CA LYS A 10 2.48 44.15 22.41
C LYS A 10 3.14 44.35 23.78
N LYS A 11 2.41 44.07 24.85
CA LYS A 11 2.82 44.32 26.25
C LYS A 11 4.03 43.50 26.75
N THR A 12 4.49 42.44 26.06
CA THR A 12 5.71 41.69 26.43
C THR A 12 6.27 40.86 25.27
N ASN A 13 7.60 40.81 25.13
CA ASN A 13 8.36 39.96 24.18
C ASN A 13 8.52 38.49 24.66
N ILE A 14 7.46 37.89 25.21
CA ILE A 14 7.52 36.51 25.70
C ILE A 14 7.03 35.56 24.60
N CYS A 15 7.96 35.03 23.80
CA CYS A 15 7.72 33.83 23.00
C CYS A 15 7.84 32.59 23.89
N ARG A 16 6.72 31.90 24.17
CA ARG A 16 6.72 30.59 24.84
C ARG A 16 7.07 29.53 23.79
N SER A 17 8.25 28.93 23.89
CA SER A 17 8.65 27.86 22.97
C SER A 17 7.76 26.62 23.13
N ARG A 18 7.48 25.95 22.00
CA ARG A 18 6.64 24.74 22.00
C ARG A 18 7.39 23.49 22.49
N THR A 19 8.68 23.62 22.76
CA THR A 19 9.66 22.54 22.94
C THR A 19 10.17 22.37 24.37
N GLY A 20 9.80 23.25 25.31
CA GLY A 20 10.19 23.12 26.73
C GLY A 20 9.70 21.81 27.38
N CYS A 21 10.47 21.28 28.33
CA CYS A 21 10.15 20.03 29.03
C CYS A 21 8.83 20.11 29.83
N LYS A 22 8.22 18.96 30.11
CA LYS A 22 6.92 18.84 30.80
C LYS A 22 6.94 19.49 32.18
N THR A 23 8.03 19.28 32.93
CA THR A 23 8.23 19.85 34.28
C THR A 23 8.26 21.38 34.27
N CYS A 24 9.00 21.99 33.33
CA CYS A 24 9.05 23.45 33.19
C CYS A 24 7.70 24.03 32.76
N ARG A 25 6.97 23.33 31.89
CA ARG A 25 5.64 23.73 31.44
C ARG A 25 4.59 23.70 32.55
N GLN A 26 4.53 22.61 33.31
CA GLN A 26 3.62 22.49 34.46
C GLN A 26 3.88 23.61 35.47
N ARG A 27 5.15 23.96 35.70
CA ARG A 27 5.57 25.05 36.58
C ARG A 27 5.47 26.45 35.96
N ARG A 28 5.11 26.55 34.68
CA ARG A 28 5.04 27.82 33.91
C ARG A 28 6.34 28.62 33.96
N LYS A 29 7.50 27.95 33.96
CA LYS A 29 8.84 28.57 33.95
C LYS A 29 9.51 28.38 32.58
N LYS A 30 10.44 29.28 32.24
CA LYS A 30 11.20 29.23 30.97
C LYS A 30 12.13 28.01 30.99
N CYS A 31 12.07 27.19 29.95
CA CYS A 31 12.96 26.07 29.73
C CYS A 31 14.11 26.52 28.82
N ASP A 32 15.32 26.06 29.11
CA ASP A 32 16.53 26.26 28.31
C ASP A 32 16.75 25.16 27.26
N GLU A 33 15.83 24.18 27.20
CA GLU A 33 15.72 23.12 26.17
C GLU A 33 16.91 22.14 26.06
N ARG A 34 17.95 22.34 26.86
CA ARG A 34 18.99 21.33 27.12
C ARG A 34 18.38 20.15 27.87
N LYS A 35 18.93 18.94 27.67
CA LYS A 35 18.46 17.72 28.33
C LYS A 35 19.62 17.06 29.09
N PRO A 36 19.55 16.97 30.43
CA PRO A 36 18.53 17.57 31.31
C PRO A 36 18.56 19.12 31.32
N CYS A 37 17.40 19.74 31.57
CA CYS A 37 17.27 21.19 31.56
C CYS A 37 17.94 21.83 32.80
N GLY A 38 18.54 23.01 32.69
CA GLY A 38 19.29 23.63 33.79
C GLY A 38 18.42 24.01 35.00
N LEU A 39 17.12 24.24 34.77
CA LEU A 39 16.15 24.43 35.85
C LEU A 39 15.80 23.10 36.56
N CYS A 40 15.72 22.02 35.79
CA CYS A 40 15.41 20.68 36.28
C CYS A 40 16.55 20.14 37.15
N MET A 41 17.80 20.31 36.69
CA MET A 41 19.01 19.94 37.44
C MET A 41 19.11 20.67 38.78
N ARG A 42 18.96 22.01 38.79
CA ARG A 42 19.05 22.79 40.04
C ARG A 42 17.97 22.44 41.06
N LEU A 43 16.82 21.94 40.60
CA LEU A 43 15.69 21.60 41.46
C LEU A 43 15.65 20.11 41.82
N GLY A 44 16.63 19.31 41.38
CA GLY A 44 16.68 17.87 41.65
C GLY A 44 15.47 17.11 41.11
N VAL A 45 14.82 17.59 40.04
CA VAL A 45 13.61 16.97 39.46
C VAL A 45 13.88 16.39 38.07
N ALA A 46 13.20 15.30 37.75
CA ALA A 46 13.29 14.65 36.45
C ALA A 46 12.90 15.61 35.30
N CYS A 47 13.75 15.65 34.26
CA CYS A 47 13.52 16.45 33.06
C CYS A 47 12.75 15.62 32.02
N GLU A 48 11.43 15.57 32.14
CA GLU A 48 10.57 14.78 31.24
C GLU A 48 10.32 15.47 29.90
N GLN A 49 10.57 14.76 28.80
CA GLN A 49 10.19 15.19 27.46
C GLN A 49 8.67 15.05 27.27
N ILE A 50 8.07 15.99 26.52
CA ILE A 50 6.66 15.90 26.15
C ILE A 50 6.54 14.88 25.02
N SER A 51 6.11 13.67 25.34
CA SER A 51 5.43 12.79 24.40
C SER A 51 3.98 13.25 24.28
N GLN A 52 3.46 13.38 23.05
CA GLN A 52 2.05 13.69 22.84
C GLN A 52 1.22 12.44 23.12
N THR A 53 0.88 12.20 24.38
CA THR A 53 -0.19 11.26 24.74
C THR A 53 -1.53 11.99 24.60
N PHE A 54 -2.31 11.59 23.60
CA PHE A 54 -3.69 12.05 23.42
C PHE A 54 -4.59 11.23 24.35
N GLU A 55 -5.10 11.85 25.41
CA GLU A 55 -6.22 11.31 26.20
C GLU A 55 -7.52 11.98 25.77
N PHE A 56 -8.47 11.17 25.30
CA PHE A 56 -9.82 11.63 24.98
C PHE A 56 -10.65 11.69 26.27
N ARG A 57 -11.14 12.88 26.63
CA ARG A 57 -12.17 13.05 27.67
C ARG A 57 -13.52 13.32 27.01
N SER A 58 -14.55 12.57 27.39
CA SER A 58 -15.92 12.85 26.97
C SER A 58 -16.38 14.16 27.61
N VAL A 59 -16.75 15.13 26.78
CA VAL A 59 -17.39 16.37 27.23
C VAL A 59 -18.88 16.23 26.95
N LEU A 60 -19.67 16.00 28.00
CA LEU A 60 -21.12 16.18 27.93
C LEU A 60 -21.39 17.69 27.88
N ILE A 61 -21.85 18.20 26.73
CA ILE A 61 -22.26 19.61 26.58
C ILE A 61 -23.78 19.69 26.74
N PRO A 62 -24.33 20.52 27.65
CA PRO A 62 -25.77 20.75 27.77
C PRO A 62 -26.34 21.51 26.56
N SER A 63 -27.55 21.12 26.16
CA SER A 63 -28.31 21.67 25.03
C SER A 63 -28.56 23.18 25.16
N ARG A 64 -28.32 23.93 24.08
CA ARG A 64 -28.83 25.29 23.91
C ARG A 64 -29.77 25.37 22.71
N SER A 65 -30.93 25.95 22.99
CA SER A 65 -32.11 26.16 22.16
C SER A 65 -31.84 26.90 20.85
N LEU A 66 -32.42 26.41 19.77
CA LEU A 66 -32.63 27.11 18.49
C LEU A 66 -33.68 28.22 18.65
N LYS A 67 -33.32 29.46 18.31
CA LYS A 67 -34.27 30.50 17.89
C LYS A 67 -33.67 31.38 16.78
N ALA A 68 -34.55 31.72 15.84
CA ALA A 68 -34.45 32.70 14.76
C ALA A 68 -33.62 32.26 13.52
N GLY A 69 -34.09 32.44 12.29
CA GLY A 69 -35.31 33.08 11.81
C GLY A 69 -35.44 32.90 10.30
N LEU A 70 -36.66 32.59 9.89
CA LEU A 70 -37.16 32.54 8.51
C LEU A 70 -37.01 33.92 7.85
N ARG A 71 -36.44 33.99 6.64
CA ARG A 71 -36.87 34.96 5.63
C ARG A 71 -36.90 34.31 4.24
N SER A 72 -38.13 34.16 3.78
CA SER A 72 -38.56 33.84 2.42
C SER A 72 -38.20 34.99 1.47
N PHE A 73 -37.70 34.65 0.28
CA PHE A 73 -37.90 35.44 -0.93
C PHE A 73 -38.21 34.51 -2.10
N THR A 74 -39.34 34.80 -2.73
CA THR A 74 -39.98 34.14 -3.88
C THR A 74 -39.36 34.58 -5.22
N SER A 75 -39.12 33.60 -6.11
CA SER A 75 -39.33 33.51 -7.59
C SER A 75 -39.34 34.77 -8.50
N PRO A 76 -39.01 34.68 -9.82
CA PRO A 76 -39.52 33.63 -10.73
C PRO A 76 -38.62 33.10 -11.88
N CYS A 77 -39.06 31.94 -12.40
CA CYS A 77 -38.65 31.27 -13.63
C CYS A 77 -38.85 32.08 -14.92
N VAL A 78 -38.01 31.83 -15.92
CA VAL A 78 -38.34 31.89 -17.36
C VAL A 78 -37.68 30.70 -18.08
N SER A 79 -38.37 30.19 -19.08
CA SER A 79 -38.34 28.85 -19.69
C SER A 79 -37.77 28.81 -21.13
N ASN A 80 -36.88 27.82 -21.41
CA ASN A 80 -36.66 26.92 -22.60
C ASN A 80 -36.74 27.43 -24.08
N PRO A 81 -36.40 26.61 -25.13
CA PRO A 81 -35.16 25.90 -25.56
C PRO A 81 -34.93 26.15 -27.11
N PRO A 82 -34.51 25.19 -27.99
CA PRO A 82 -33.32 24.31 -28.09
C PRO A 82 -32.45 24.64 -29.35
N SER A 83 -31.28 23.99 -29.55
CA SER A 83 -30.73 23.70 -30.90
C SER A 83 -29.57 22.70 -30.87
N ASN A 84 -29.68 21.67 -31.72
CA ASN A 84 -28.70 20.61 -32.03
C ASN A 84 -27.45 21.17 -32.72
N THR A 85 -26.25 20.61 -32.49
CA THR A 85 -25.29 20.26 -33.58
C THR A 85 -24.22 19.27 -33.05
N THR A 86 -23.78 18.41 -33.97
CA THR A 86 -22.91 17.25 -33.87
C THR A 86 -21.42 17.58 -34.14
N VAL A 87 -20.50 16.70 -33.70
CA VAL A 87 -19.14 16.39 -34.24
C VAL A 87 -17.88 17.01 -33.58
N ALA A 88 -16.95 16.06 -33.27
CA ALA A 88 -15.48 16.08 -33.26
C ALA A 88 -14.69 16.51 -32.01
N GLY A 89 -13.64 15.71 -31.77
CA GLY A 89 -12.77 15.71 -30.61
C GLY A 89 -12.08 17.04 -30.34
N THR A 90 -11.93 17.34 -29.06
CA THR A 90 -11.05 18.42 -28.61
C THR A 90 -10.45 18.04 -27.27
N SER A 91 -9.12 17.98 -27.24
CA SER A 91 -8.29 17.87 -26.03
C SER A 91 -8.61 19.04 -25.09
N ILE A 92 -9.13 18.74 -23.90
CA ILE A 92 -9.46 19.76 -22.90
C ILE A 92 -8.20 20.08 -22.10
N ASN A 93 -7.55 21.20 -22.43
CA ASN A 93 -6.59 21.85 -21.55
C ASN A 93 -7.35 22.46 -20.35
N LEU A 94 -7.28 21.81 -19.19
CA LEU A 94 -7.81 22.34 -17.93
C LEU A 94 -6.80 23.33 -17.33
N ALA A 95 -7.06 24.63 -17.50
CA ALA A 95 -6.42 25.69 -16.73
C ALA A 95 -6.90 25.64 -15.25
N PRO A 96 -6.06 26.06 -14.29
CA PRO A 96 -6.38 25.91 -12.86
C PRO A 96 -7.53 26.86 -12.47
N LEU A 97 -8.72 26.30 -12.21
CA LEU A 97 -9.85 27.09 -11.74
C LEU A 97 -9.59 27.61 -10.33
N SER A 98 -9.64 28.93 -10.21
CA SER A 98 -9.80 29.64 -8.94
C SER A 98 -11.09 29.17 -8.26
N THR A 99 -11.01 28.95 -6.95
CA THR A 99 -12.04 28.34 -6.10
C THR A 99 -13.37 29.11 -6.16
N PRO A 100 -14.49 28.51 -6.60
CA PRO A 100 -15.80 29.11 -6.44
C PRO A 100 -16.41 28.71 -5.10
N GLN A 101 -17.09 29.65 -4.44
CA GLN A 101 -18.13 29.35 -3.45
C GLN A 101 -19.29 28.63 -4.16
N GLN A 102 -19.12 27.34 -4.50
CA GLN A 102 -20.15 26.51 -5.12
C GLN A 102 -21.02 25.84 -4.06
N LYS A 103 -22.32 25.67 -4.35
CA LYS A 103 -23.21 24.89 -3.49
C LYS A 103 -22.66 23.46 -3.40
N THR A 104 -22.74 22.85 -2.23
CA THR A 104 -22.22 21.49 -1.97
C THR A 104 -22.73 20.44 -2.97
N SER A 105 -23.93 20.62 -3.52
CA SER A 105 -24.50 19.78 -4.57
C SER A 105 -23.68 19.78 -5.87
N ASP A 106 -23.20 20.95 -6.31
CA ASP A 106 -22.47 21.11 -7.58
C ASP A 106 -21.10 20.43 -7.51
N VAL A 107 -20.47 20.48 -6.33
CA VAL A 107 -19.17 19.86 -6.06
C VAL A 107 -19.28 18.33 -6.07
N VAL A 108 -20.32 17.78 -5.46
CA VAL A 108 -20.56 16.32 -5.49
C VAL A 108 -20.84 15.85 -6.91
N GLU A 109 -21.62 16.60 -7.70
CA GLU A 109 -21.89 16.26 -9.09
C GLU A 109 -20.63 16.25 -9.97
N PHE A 110 -19.74 17.23 -9.77
CA PHE A 110 -18.41 17.25 -10.40
C PHE A 110 -17.62 15.97 -10.09
N TYR A 111 -17.46 15.62 -8.81
CA TYR A 111 -16.70 14.41 -8.44
C TYR A 111 -17.37 13.11 -8.85
N MET A 112 -18.69 13.09 -9.04
CA MET A 112 -19.37 11.92 -9.58
C MET A 112 -19.13 11.73 -11.07
N SER A 113 -18.82 12.79 -11.81
CA SER A 113 -18.31 12.68 -13.18
C SER A 113 -16.89 12.09 -13.18
N ILE A 114 -16.04 12.56 -12.26
CA ILE A 114 -14.69 12.01 -12.04
C ILE A 114 -14.74 10.53 -11.61
N TRP A 115 -15.69 10.14 -10.75
CA TRP A 115 -15.91 8.74 -10.36
C TRP A 115 -16.09 7.84 -11.58
N ARG A 116 -16.98 8.22 -12.50
CA ARG A 116 -17.29 7.43 -13.70
C ARG A 116 -16.09 7.32 -14.64
N LEU A 117 -15.35 8.40 -14.82
CA LEU A 117 -14.23 8.48 -15.77
C LEU A 117 -12.92 7.89 -15.24
N HIS A 118 -12.64 8.02 -13.94
CA HIS A 118 -11.30 7.78 -13.39
C HIS A 118 -11.24 6.82 -12.21
N CYS A 119 -12.36 6.54 -11.53
CA CYS A 119 -12.40 5.56 -10.45
C CYS A 119 -12.99 4.24 -10.94
N LEU A 120 -14.20 4.27 -11.50
CA LEU A 120 -14.94 3.08 -11.89
C LEU A 120 -14.17 2.13 -12.82
N PRO A 121 -13.38 2.59 -13.81
CA PRO A 121 -12.58 1.69 -14.65
C PRO A 121 -11.47 0.94 -13.88
N ALA A 122 -10.96 1.51 -12.79
CA ALA A 122 -9.89 0.95 -11.96
C ALA A 122 -10.41 0.16 -10.75
N LEU A 123 -11.72 0.15 -10.53
CA LEU A 123 -12.37 -0.53 -9.42
C LEU A 123 -12.91 -1.89 -9.85
N ASN A 124 -13.17 -2.76 -8.86
CA ASN A 124 -13.85 -4.03 -9.12
C ASN A 124 -15.20 -3.79 -9.82
N THR A 125 -15.58 -4.69 -10.73
CA THR A 125 -16.80 -4.56 -11.54
C THR A 125 -18.09 -4.50 -10.72
N ALA A 126 -18.08 -4.98 -9.48
CA ALA A 126 -19.17 -4.81 -8.52
C ALA A 126 -19.57 -3.35 -8.30
N PHE A 127 -18.65 -2.41 -8.50
CA PHE A 127 -18.95 -0.99 -8.37
C PHE A 127 -19.82 -0.43 -9.50
N LYS A 128 -19.96 -1.14 -10.62
CA LYS A 128 -20.85 -0.73 -11.73
C LYS A 128 -22.33 -0.75 -11.32
N SER A 129 -22.72 -1.66 -10.43
CA SER A 129 -24.09 -1.73 -9.93
C SER A 129 -24.38 -0.74 -8.80
N MET A 130 -23.37 -0.08 -8.23
CA MET A 130 -23.55 0.84 -7.11
C MET A 130 -24.26 2.15 -7.48
N ASP A 131 -24.39 2.49 -8.76
CA ASP A 131 -25.23 3.63 -9.18
C ASP A 131 -26.70 3.47 -8.73
N THR A 132 -27.18 2.23 -8.57
CA THR A 132 -28.52 1.95 -8.03
C THR A 132 -28.66 2.25 -6.53
N ILE A 133 -27.58 2.04 -5.76
CA ILE A 133 -27.53 2.23 -4.30
C ILE A 133 -27.20 3.69 -3.96
N ARG A 134 -26.45 4.38 -4.84
CA ARG A 134 -26.10 5.80 -4.73
C ARG A 134 -27.34 6.66 -4.48
N GLY A 135 -28.40 6.46 -5.24
CA GLY A 135 -29.65 7.23 -5.12
C GLY A 135 -30.40 7.03 -3.79
N GLN A 136 -30.04 5.99 -3.03
CA GLN A 136 -30.71 5.60 -1.79
C GLN A 136 -29.98 6.11 -0.53
N SER A 137 -28.73 6.56 -0.65
CA SER A 137 -27.93 6.98 0.50
C SER A 137 -26.92 8.08 0.17
N SER A 138 -27.08 9.23 0.83
CA SER A 138 -26.09 10.32 0.77
C SER A 138 -24.73 9.91 1.33
N LEU A 139 -24.68 8.93 2.25
CA LEU A 139 -23.43 8.41 2.80
C LEU A 139 -22.58 7.72 1.73
N ILE A 140 -23.21 6.89 0.88
CA ILE A 140 -22.52 6.22 -0.23
C ILE A 140 -22.07 7.25 -1.26
N THR A 141 -22.97 8.17 -1.64
CA THR A 141 -22.64 9.23 -2.61
C THR A 141 -21.44 10.07 -2.17
N ASP A 142 -21.41 10.49 -0.90
CA ASP A 142 -20.32 11.33 -0.41
C ASP A 142 -19.01 10.56 -0.27
N THR A 143 -19.07 9.25 0.03
CA THR A 143 -17.88 8.41 0.08
C THR A 143 -17.33 8.11 -1.32
N MET A 144 -18.19 7.93 -2.33
CA MET A 144 -17.78 7.83 -3.74
C MET A 144 -17.13 9.14 -4.20
N ALA A 145 -17.73 10.29 -3.89
CA ALA A 145 -17.16 11.60 -4.18
C ALA A 145 -15.82 11.83 -3.45
N THR A 146 -15.69 11.35 -2.21
CA THR A 146 -14.44 11.37 -1.45
C THR A 146 -13.32 10.62 -2.19
N LEU A 147 -13.60 9.40 -2.66
CA LEU A 147 -12.62 8.60 -3.38
C LEU A 147 -12.24 9.24 -4.73
N ALA A 148 -13.23 9.81 -5.44
CA ALA A 148 -12.99 10.52 -6.68
C ALA A 148 -12.13 11.78 -6.50
N ALA A 149 -12.39 12.56 -5.45
CA ALA A 149 -11.57 13.71 -5.08
C ALA A 149 -10.13 13.29 -4.72
N SER A 150 -9.98 12.20 -3.95
CA SER A 150 -8.68 11.59 -3.66
C SER A 150 -7.93 11.24 -4.95
N ARG A 151 -8.59 10.51 -5.87
CA ARG A 151 -7.98 10.09 -7.14
C ARG A 151 -7.52 11.30 -7.97
N MET A 152 -8.35 12.34 -8.06
CA MET A 152 -8.02 13.54 -8.82
C MET A 152 -6.81 14.27 -8.23
N SER A 153 -6.74 14.38 -6.90
CA SER A 153 -5.60 14.99 -6.22
C SER A 153 -4.28 14.33 -6.63
N ARG A 154 -4.26 13.00 -6.72
CA ARG A 154 -3.06 12.24 -7.05
C ARG A 154 -2.69 12.30 -8.53
N LYS A 155 -3.68 12.36 -9.44
CA LYS A 155 -3.46 12.46 -10.89
C LYS A 155 -2.98 13.85 -11.34
N LEU A 156 -3.09 14.88 -10.50
CA LEU A 156 -2.66 16.24 -10.82
C LEU A 156 -1.43 16.64 -9.97
N PRO A 157 -0.22 16.17 -10.31
CA PRO A 157 0.98 16.53 -9.56
C PRO A 157 1.26 18.04 -9.69
N GLN A 158 1.39 18.70 -8.54
CA GLN A 158 1.82 20.09 -8.42
C GLN A 158 3.30 20.14 -8.06
N ARG A 159 4.07 21.00 -8.74
CA ARG A 159 5.47 21.25 -8.39
C ARG A 159 5.55 22.00 -7.06
N ARG A 160 6.46 21.59 -6.17
CA ARG A 160 6.74 22.29 -4.92
C ARG A 160 7.50 23.57 -5.22
N LEU A 161 7.04 24.69 -4.65
CA LEU A 161 7.66 26.02 -4.82
C LEU A 161 8.98 26.15 -4.04
N PHE A 162 9.15 25.36 -2.98
CA PHE A 162 10.37 25.31 -2.17
C PHE A 162 10.92 23.88 -2.22
N ILE A 163 12.07 23.72 -2.87
CA ILE A 163 12.80 22.46 -2.95
C ILE A 163 13.79 22.44 -1.78
N THR A 164 13.57 21.55 -0.81
CA THR A 164 14.45 21.37 0.36
C THR A 164 15.48 20.27 0.16
N SER A 165 15.50 19.59 -1.00
CA SER A 165 16.38 18.47 -1.33
C SER A 165 16.71 18.47 -2.82
N ASP A 166 17.95 18.16 -3.19
CA ASP A 166 18.41 18.08 -4.59
C ASP A 166 17.82 16.90 -5.38
N SER A 167 16.97 16.09 -4.75
CA SER A 167 16.33 14.93 -5.38
C SER A 167 15.09 15.34 -6.20
N PRO A 168 15.06 15.04 -7.51
CA PRO A 168 13.92 15.36 -8.39
C PRO A 168 12.59 14.73 -7.92
N GLU A 169 12.66 13.62 -7.20
CA GLU A 169 11.54 12.79 -6.74
C GLU A 169 10.66 13.49 -5.68
N PHE A 170 11.22 14.44 -4.94
CA PHE A 170 10.49 15.23 -3.93
C PHE A 170 9.98 16.56 -4.48
N CYS A 171 10.15 16.83 -5.78
CA CYS A 171 9.73 18.08 -6.39
C CYS A 171 8.22 18.19 -6.59
N PHE A 172 7.45 17.11 -6.39
CA PHE A 172 6.01 17.09 -6.61
C PHE A 172 5.22 16.81 -5.32
N ARG A 173 3.95 17.24 -5.34
CA ARG A 173 2.94 16.92 -4.34
C ARG A 173 1.58 16.72 -5.03
N PRO A 174 0.64 15.98 -4.41
CA PRO A 174 -0.73 15.92 -4.88
C PRO A 174 -1.38 17.32 -4.93
N ASP A 175 -2.42 17.49 -5.75
CA ASP A 175 -3.21 18.71 -5.78
C ASP A 175 -3.91 18.93 -4.43
N SER A 176 -3.53 20.02 -3.76
CA SER A 176 -4.01 20.33 -2.41
C SER A 176 -5.48 20.72 -2.36
N GLY A 177 -6.06 21.19 -3.46
CA GLY A 177 -7.47 21.58 -3.53
C GLY A 177 -8.35 20.32 -3.46
N HIS A 178 -8.10 19.37 -4.36
CA HIS A 178 -8.83 18.10 -4.37
C HIS A 178 -8.58 17.26 -3.11
N GLU A 179 -7.36 17.32 -2.55
CA GLU A 179 -7.03 16.65 -1.28
C GLU A 179 -7.84 17.21 -0.09
N ALA A 180 -7.96 18.54 0.01
CA ALA A 180 -8.74 19.19 1.05
C ALA A 180 -10.23 18.82 0.96
N PHE A 181 -10.79 18.83 -0.25
CA PHE A 181 -12.18 18.41 -0.47
C PHE A 181 -12.40 16.93 -0.15
N SER A 182 -11.47 16.05 -0.55
CA SER A 182 -11.53 14.63 -0.17
C SER A 182 -11.57 14.48 1.35
N SER A 183 -10.71 15.19 2.08
CA SER A 183 -10.66 15.16 3.54
C SER A 183 -11.96 15.66 4.20
N GLU A 184 -12.55 16.73 3.67
CA GLU A 184 -13.81 17.28 4.19
C GLU A 184 -14.99 16.33 4.02
N LEU A 185 -15.16 15.80 2.80
CA LEU A 185 -16.20 14.82 2.47
C LEU A 185 -16.02 13.53 3.30
N TYR A 186 -14.78 13.07 3.43
CA TYR A 186 -14.47 11.88 4.23
C TYR A 186 -14.83 12.07 5.70
N GLY A 187 -14.43 13.20 6.30
CA GLY A 187 -14.78 13.54 7.66
C GLY A 187 -16.29 13.64 7.87
N SER A 188 -17.04 14.14 6.88
CA SER A 188 -18.50 14.19 6.91
C SER A 188 -19.14 12.79 6.86
N ALA A 189 -18.63 11.90 6.02
CA ALA A 189 -19.09 10.52 5.91
C ALA A 189 -18.81 9.74 7.22
N LEU A 190 -17.61 9.86 7.77
CA LEU A 190 -17.23 9.25 9.05
C LEU A 190 -18.12 9.74 10.20
N ARG A 191 -18.39 11.05 10.31
CA ARG A 191 -19.29 11.58 11.34
C ARG A 191 -20.70 10.99 11.24
N ARG A 192 -21.25 10.87 10.03
CA ARG A 192 -22.57 10.27 9.83
C ARG A 192 -22.61 8.80 10.22
N MET A 193 -21.63 8.02 9.79
CA MET A 193 -21.55 6.60 10.15
C MET A 193 -21.28 6.41 11.65
N SER A 194 -20.55 7.32 12.30
CA SER A 194 -20.31 7.28 13.75
C SER A 194 -21.57 7.48 14.59
N CYS A 195 -22.63 8.07 14.01
CA CYS A 195 -23.92 8.20 14.66
C CYS A 195 -24.78 6.92 14.58
N TRP A 196 -24.34 5.89 13.84
CA TRP A 196 -25.07 4.63 13.72
C TRP A 196 -24.94 3.81 15.00
N ARG A 197 -26.06 3.23 15.42
CA ARG A 197 -26.15 2.26 16.52
C ARG A 197 -26.22 0.84 15.98
N SER A 198 -26.09 -0.16 16.86
CA SER A 198 -26.16 -1.58 16.52
C SER A 198 -27.41 -1.93 15.70
N GLU A 199 -28.55 -1.28 15.97
CA GLU A 199 -29.80 -1.49 15.23
C GLU A 199 -29.71 -1.00 13.78
N ASN A 200 -28.94 0.06 13.51
CA ASN A 200 -28.74 0.56 12.14
C ASN A 200 -27.94 -0.43 11.29
N PHE A 201 -26.85 -0.98 11.87
CA PHE A 201 -26.03 -2.02 11.23
C PHE A 201 -26.84 -3.30 11.00
N ALA A 202 -27.62 -3.72 11.99
CA ALA A 202 -28.53 -4.86 11.85
C ALA A 202 -29.63 -4.59 10.82
N SER A 203 -30.18 -3.38 10.72
CA SER A 203 -31.25 -3.09 9.76
C SER A 203 -30.73 -3.02 8.33
N ASN A 204 -29.53 -2.47 8.11
CA ASN A 204 -28.97 -2.20 6.78
C ASN A 204 -27.54 -2.77 6.61
N PRO A 205 -27.33 -4.09 6.72
CA PRO A 205 -25.99 -4.69 6.70
C PRO A 205 -25.29 -4.52 5.35
N MET A 206 -26.01 -4.58 4.23
CA MET A 206 -25.43 -4.35 2.90
C MET A 206 -24.96 -2.90 2.70
N LEU A 207 -25.69 -1.91 3.23
CA LEU A 207 -25.28 -0.51 3.18
C LEU A 207 -24.05 -0.25 4.05
N ALA A 208 -24.02 -0.83 5.25
CA ALA A 208 -22.84 -0.80 6.12
C ALA A 208 -21.64 -1.44 5.42
N PHE A 209 -21.82 -2.61 4.83
CA PHE A 209 -20.78 -3.34 4.11
C PHE A 209 -20.22 -2.52 2.95
N ALA A 210 -21.08 -2.02 2.06
CA ALA A 210 -20.66 -1.18 0.93
C ALA A 210 -19.91 0.10 1.39
N THR A 211 -20.37 0.75 2.46
CA THR A 211 -19.73 1.95 3.01
C THR A 211 -18.34 1.62 3.58
N LEU A 212 -18.21 0.55 4.36
CA LEU A 212 -16.92 0.13 4.92
C LEU A 212 -15.93 -0.28 3.82
N VAL A 213 -16.39 -0.96 2.78
CA VAL A 213 -15.54 -1.28 1.62
C VAL A 213 -15.05 0.01 0.98
N LEU A 214 -15.92 0.98 0.71
CA LEU A 214 -15.49 2.29 0.17
C LEU A 214 -14.49 3.02 1.10
N PHE A 215 -14.69 2.96 2.43
CA PHE A 215 -13.72 3.51 3.39
C PHE A 215 -12.36 2.82 3.28
N CYS A 216 -12.30 1.51 3.09
CA CYS A 216 -11.05 0.79 2.82
C CYS A 216 -10.36 1.32 1.55
N TYR A 217 -11.10 1.60 0.47
CA TYR A 217 -10.52 2.21 -0.74
C TYR A 217 -9.97 3.62 -0.50
N VAL A 218 -10.70 4.46 0.24
CA VAL A 218 -10.25 5.82 0.60
C VAL A 218 -8.97 5.78 1.43
N GLU A 219 -8.97 5.00 2.52
CA GLU A 219 -7.81 4.89 3.40
C GLU A 219 -6.61 4.25 2.69
N SER A 220 -6.84 3.26 1.83
CA SER A 220 -5.81 2.68 0.99
C SER A 220 -5.21 3.73 0.04
N SER A 221 -6.04 4.56 -0.60
CA SER A 221 -5.58 5.62 -1.50
C SER A 221 -4.76 6.70 -0.77
N MET A 222 -5.13 6.99 0.48
CA MET A 222 -4.38 7.89 1.36
C MET A 222 -3.17 7.22 2.02
N GLY A 223 -2.92 5.93 1.79
CA GLY A 223 -1.84 5.19 2.46
C GLY A 223 -1.94 5.24 3.98
N TYR A 224 -3.16 5.35 4.54
CA TYR A 224 -3.39 5.39 5.99
C TYR A 224 -3.77 4.00 6.50
N PHE A 225 -2.75 3.17 6.72
CA PHE A 225 -2.90 1.75 7.07
C PHE A 225 -3.69 1.51 8.35
N LYS A 226 -3.51 2.36 9.37
CA LYS A 226 -4.28 2.25 10.63
C LYS A 226 -5.78 2.43 10.40
N GLY A 227 -6.18 3.46 9.65
CA GLY A 227 -7.57 3.70 9.31
C GLY A 227 -8.15 2.54 8.49
N PHE A 228 -7.40 2.07 7.49
CA PHE A 228 -7.78 0.89 6.73
C PHE A 228 -8.05 -0.33 7.62
N TYR A 229 -7.15 -0.64 8.55
CA TYR A 229 -7.29 -1.79 9.43
C TYR A 229 -8.57 -1.72 10.27
N VAL A 230 -8.92 -0.53 10.78
CA VAL A 230 -10.17 -0.33 11.53
C VAL A 230 -11.40 -0.68 10.70
N HIS A 231 -11.48 -0.18 9.46
CA HIS A 231 -12.64 -0.46 8.60
C HIS A 231 -12.66 -1.91 8.11
N SER A 232 -11.50 -2.47 7.76
CA SER A 232 -11.38 -3.86 7.34
C SER A 232 -11.75 -4.83 8.46
N HIS A 233 -11.35 -4.56 9.69
CA HIS A 233 -11.80 -5.32 10.85
C HIS A 233 -13.30 -5.13 11.11
N GLY A 234 -13.83 -3.93 10.91
CA GLY A 234 -15.27 -3.67 10.94
C GLY A 234 -16.05 -4.51 9.93
N ILE A 235 -15.48 -4.76 8.74
CA ILE A 235 -16.06 -5.68 7.74
C ILE A 235 -16.09 -7.10 8.28
N GLU A 236 -14.98 -7.60 8.84
CA GLU A 236 -14.91 -8.96 9.41
C GLU A 236 -15.94 -9.15 10.52
N GLU A 237 -16.08 -8.16 11.40
CA GLU A 237 -17.10 -8.13 12.47
C GLU A 237 -18.53 -8.15 11.92
N LEU A 238 -18.80 -7.38 10.87
CA LEU A 238 -20.10 -7.31 10.23
C LEU A 238 -20.46 -8.63 9.53
N LEU A 239 -19.51 -9.22 8.81
CA LEU A 239 -19.69 -10.51 8.13
C LEU A 239 -20.00 -11.62 9.13
N ARG A 240 -19.34 -11.64 10.29
CA ARG A 240 -19.64 -12.63 11.34
C ARG A 240 -21.08 -12.55 11.86
N LYS A 241 -21.68 -11.36 11.84
CA LYS A 241 -23.04 -11.11 12.38
C LYS A 241 -24.15 -11.18 11.33
N SER A 242 -23.83 -11.00 10.05
CA SER A 242 -24.83 -10.81 8.99
C SER A 242 -24.45 -11.45 7.66
N ALA A 243 -23.63 -12.51 7.70
CA ALA A 243 -23.20 -13.27 6.53
C ALA A 243 -24.38 -13.77 5.68
N ASP A 244 -25.42 -14.29 6.34
CA ASP A 244 -26.66 -14.80 5.73
C ASP A 244 -27.37 -13.77 4.85
N ARG A 245 -27.28 -12.49 5.22
CA ARG A 245 -27.91 -11.37 4.50
C ARG A 245 -26.98 -10.70 3.49
N ILE A 246 -25.66 -10.78 3.71
CA ILE A 246 -24.67 -10.14 2.85
C ILE A 246 -24.30 -11.07 1.68
N PHE A 247 -24.02 -12.34 1.94
CA PHE A 247 -23.48 -13.24 0.92
C PHE A 247 -24.37 -13.45 -0.33
N PRO A 248 -25.72 -13.51 -0.24
CA PRO A 248 -26.56 -13.70 -1.43
C PRO A 248 -26.39 -12.62 -2.51
N HIS A 249 -26.00 -11.40 -2.12
CA HIS A 249 -25.92 -10.25 -3.03
C HIS A 249 -24.58 -9.48 -2.94
N GLY A 250 -23.71 -9.84 -2.01
CA GLY A 250 -22.50 -9.11 -1.66
C GLY A 250 -21.21 -9.71 -2.18
N ALA A 251 -21.24 -10.81 -2.93
CA ALA A 251 -20.03 -11.50 -3.38
C ALA A 251 -19.07 -10.61 -4.19
N GLY A 252 -19.60 -9.71 -5.03
CA GLY A 252 -18.77 -8.76 -5.78
C GLY A 252 -18.09 -7.71 -4.88
N LEU A 253 -18.80 -7.17 -3.88
CA LEU A 253 -18.22 -6.26 -2.90
C LEU A 253 -17.21 -6.96 -1.98
N LEU A 254 -17.44 -8.23 -1.69
CA LEU A 254 -16.49 -9.06 -0.94
C LEU A 254 -15.21 -9.28 -1.74
N ALA A 255 -15.31 -9.59 -3.04
CA ALA A 255 -14.16 -9.63 -3.93
C ALA A 255 -13.41 -8.28 -3.95
N ALA A 256 -14.15 -7.18 -4.09
CA ALA A 256 -13.58 -5.84 -4.07
C ALA A 256 -12.83 -5.50 -2.76
N TRP A 257 -13.34 -5.96 -1.62
CA TRP A 257 -12.66 -5.83 -0.33
C TRP A 257 -11.41 -6.69 -0.24
N VAL A 258 -11.46 -7.94 -0.71
CA VAL A 258 -10.29 -8.82 -0.74
C VAL A 258 -9.19 -8.21 -1.61
N GLU A 259 -9.51 -7.70 -2.80
CA GLU A 259 -8.56 -7.04 -3.70
C GLU A 259 -7.84 -5.88 -2.99
N ILE A 260 -8.58 -4.96 -2.37
CA ILE A 260 -7.98 -3.81 -1.69
C ILE A 260 -7.21 -4.21 -0.41
N LYS A 261 -7.66 -5.26 0.29
CA LYS A 261 -6.95 -5.85 1.44
C LYS A 261 -5.61 -6.44 1.03
N MET A 262 -5.57 -7.17 -0.08
CA MET A 262 -4.32 -7.73 -0.61
C MET A 262 -3.38 -6.65 -1.13
N GLN A 263 -3.88 -5.64 -1.85
CA GLN A 263 -3.09 -4.47 -2.24
C GLN A 263 -2.46 -3.79 -1.02
N ASN A 264 -3.27 -3.56 0.02
CA ASN A 264 -2.78 -2.85 1.19
C ASN A 264 -1.76 -3.66 1.99
N TRP A 265 -1.97 -4.97 2.11
CA TRP A 265 -0.98 -5.86 2.70
C TRP A 265 0.34 -5.86 1.91
N TRP A 266 0.26 -5.97 0.58
CA TRP A 266 1.43 -5.97 -0.32
C TRP A 266 2.31 -4.74 -0.17
N ARG A 267 1.71 -3.54 -0.09
CA ARG A 267 2.45 -2.29 0.11
C ARG A 267 3.20 -2.25 1.45
N ARG A 268 2.69 -2.93 2.47
CA ARG A 268 3.37 -3.05 3.77
C ARG A 268 4.44 -4.14 3.77
N ALA A 269 4.33 -5.15 2.92
CA ALA A 269 5.22 -6.31 2.94
C ALA A 269 6.70 -5.94 2.69
N TYR A 270 7.00 -5.12 1.68
CA TYR A 270 8.38 -4.72 1.35
C TYR A 270 8.94 -3.57 2.19
N PHE A 271 8.05 -2.86 2.88
CA PHE A 271 8.38 -1.65 3.63
C PHE A 271 7.89 -1.75 5.08
N GLY A 272 7.82 -2.99 5.57
CA GLY A 272 7.59 -3.34 6.96
C GLY A 272 8.88 -3.87 7.58
N VAL A 273 8.77 -4.43 8.78
CA VAL A 273 9.88 -5.08 9.50
C VAL A 273 9.79 -6.61 9.37
N PRO A 274 10.87 -7.37 9.61
CA PRO A 274 10.83 -8.84 9.58
C PRO A 274 9.73 -9.44 10.49
N GLU A 275 9.45 -8.82 11.63
CA GLU A 275 8.40 -9.23 12.58
C GLU A 275 7.00 -9.26 11.96
N PHE A 276 6.77 -8.47 10.90
CA PHE A 276 5.50 -8.46 10.16
C PHE A 276 5.15 -9.83 9.56
N PHE A 277 6.15 -10.68 9.33
CA PHE A 277 6.00 -12.01 8.75
C PHE A 277 5.99 -13.14 9.78
N GLN A 278 6.15 -12.83 11.08
CA GLN A 278 6.23 -13.85 12.15
C GLN A 278 4.88 -14.48 12.49
N ASP A 279 3.75 -13.78 12.30
CA ASP A 279 2.40 -14.35 12.42
C ASP A 279 2.02 -15.17 11.18
N TYR A 280 2.93 -16.05 10.76
CA TYR A 280 2.72 -16.86 9.57
C TYR A 280 1.65 -17.98 9.69
N PRO A 281 1.31 -18.49 10.89
CA PRO A 281 0.27 -19.51 11.04
C PRO A 281 -1.12 -18.99 10.65
N THR A 282 -1.37 -17.70 10.86
CA THR A 282 -2.66 -17.05 10.58
C THR A 282 -2.76 -16.66 9.09
N PRO A 283 -3.76 -17.15 8.35
CA PRO A 283 -3.96 -16.73 6.96
C PRO A 283 -4.43 -15.27 6.89
N LEU A 284 -4.07 -14.59 5.81
CA LEU A 284 -4.46 -13.20 5.50
C LEU A 284 -5.98 -13.06 5.29
N LEU A 285 -6.63 -14.14 4.90
CA LEU A 285 -8.08 -14.22 4.73
C LEU A 285 -8.64 -15.41 5.52
N CYS A 286 -9.76 -15.16 6.19
CA CYS A 286 -10.49 -16.19 6.94
C CYS A 286 -10.90 -17.34 5.98
N PRO A 287 -10.70 -18.62 6.33
CA PRO A 287 -11.05 -19.75 5.46
C PRO A 287 -12.51 -19.79 5.01
N GLU A 288 -13.43 -19.27 5.83
CA GLU A 288 -14.86 -19.18 5.56
C GLU A 288 -15.18 -18.23 4.39
N LEU A 289 -14.25 -17.34 4.03
CA LEU A 289 -14.40 -16.39 2.93
C LEU A 289 -13.86 -16.93 1.60
N GLN A 290 -13.47 -18.21 1.54
CA GLN A 290 -12.93 -18.84 0.33
C GLN A 290 -13.93 -18.95 -0.82
N PHE A 291 -15.24 -18.89 -0.56
CA PHE A 291 -16.29 -18.98 -1.58
C PHE A 291 -16.26 -17.85 -2.62
N VAL A 292 -15.57 -16.73 -2.32
CA VAL A 292 -15.33 -15.64 -3.29
C VAL A 292 -14.75 -16.19 -4.59
N SER A 293 -13.91 -17.23 -4.50
CA SER A 293 -13.22 -17.88 -5.62
C SER A 293 -14.13 -18.50 -6.67
N ASN A 294 -15.40 -18.78 -6.31
CA ASN A 294 -16.35 -19.45 -7.20
C ASN A 294 -17.20 -18.44 -8.02
N THR A 295 -16.97 -17.14 -7.87
CA THR A 295 -17.76 -16.10 -8.55
C THR A 295 -17.02 -15.49 -9.72
N GLY A 296 -17.76 -15.06 -10.76
CA GLY A 296 -17.17 -14.38 -11.92
C GLY A 296 -16.37 -13.12 -11.56
N SER A 297 -16.76 -12.41 -10.49
CA SER A 297 -16.06 -11.24 -9.93
C SER A 297 -14.87 -11.58 -9.03
N GLY A 298 -14.75 -12.84 -8.59
CA GLY A 298 -13.77 -13.24 -7.56
C GLY A 298 -12.41 -13.66 -8.09
N ARG A 299 -12.24 -13.84 -9.41
CA ARG A 299 -11.00 -14.38 -9.98
C ARG A 299 -9.76 -13.57 -9.64
N THR A 300 -9.83 -12.24 -9.80
CA THR A 300 -8.74 -11.31 -9.46
C THR A 300 -8.46 -11.33 -7.96
N ALA A 301 -9.51 -11.31 -7.13
CA ALA A 301 -9.40 -11.40 -5.68
C ALA A 301 -8.68 -12.69 -5.24
N THR A 302 -9.02 -13.83 -5.84
CA THR A 302 -8.40 -15.13 -5.54
C THR A 302 -6.93 -15.16 -5.90
N ILE A 303 -6.54 -14.71 -7.10
CA ILE A 303 -5.11 -14.74 -7.49
C ILE A 303 -4.27 -13.78 -6.67
N LEU A 304 -4.80 -12.59 -6.32
CA LEU A 304 -4.14 -11.66 -5.42
C LEU A 304 -3.96 -12.23 -4.02
N TRP A 305 -4.96 -12.96 -3.53
CA TRP A 305 -4.87 -13.63 -2.23
C TRP A 305 -3.81 -14.73 -2.26
N ILE A 306 -3.82 -15.60 -3.28
CA ILE A 306 -2.78 -16.62 -3.45
C ILE A 306 -1.41 -15.96 -3.53
N LEU A 307 -1.23 -14.91 -4.32
CA LEU A 307 0.02 -14.15 -4.44
C LEU A 307 0.51 -13.63 -3.08
N CYS A 308 -0.34 -12.95 -2.31
CA CYS A 308 0.05 -12.38 -1.02
C CYS A 308 0.39 -13.47 0.03
N GLU A 309 -0.36 -14.57 0.06
CA GLU A 309 -0.05 -15.71 0.93
C GLU A 309 1.28 -16.38 0.53
N SER A 310 1.51 -16.52 -0.77
CA SER A 310 2.77 -17.05 -1.30
C SER A 310 3.94 -16.17 -0.87
N HIS A 311 3.78 -14.84 -0.97
CA HIS A 311 4.80 -13.88 -0.54
C HIS A 311 5.07 -13.98 0.95
N ARG A 312 4.00 -14.03 1.75
CA ARG A 312 4.08 -14.10 3.21
C ARG A 312 4.80 -15.35 3.66
N LEU A 313 4.44 -16.51 3.10
CA LEU A 313 5.03 -17.80 3.45
C LEU A 313 6.48 -17.92 2.96
N ASN A 314 6.76 -17.49 1.72
CA ASN A 314 8.12 -17.50 1.17
C ASN A 314 9.06 -16.60 2.00
N THR A 315 8.62 -15.37 2.31
CA THR A 315 9.41 -14.44 3.14
C THR A 315 9.59 -14.95 4.57
N ALA A 316 8.55 -15.54 5.18
CA ALA A 316 8.67 -16.19 6.48
C ALA A 316 9.68 -17.35 6.47
N ALA A 317 9.69 -18.18 5.42
CA ALA A 317 10.69 -19.23 5.24
C ALA A 317 12.10 -18.66 5.12
N LEU A 318 12.28 -17.59 4.33
CA LEU A 318 13.56 -16.90 4.20
C LEU A 318 14.05 -16.39 5.55
N ILE A 319 13.24 -15.61 6.28
CA ILE A 319 13.62 -15.07 7.60
C ILE A 319 13.97 -16.20 8.59
N ALA A 320 13.24 -17.32 8.56
CA ALA A 320 13.52 -18.46 9.42
C ALA A 320 14.92 -19.06 9.19
N CYS A 321 15.52 -18.92 8.00
CA CYS A 321 16.90 -19.35 7.77
C CYS A 321 17.93 -18.54 8.56
N TRP A 322 17.68 -17.26 8.86
CA TRP A 322 18.54 -16.44 9.72
C TRP A 322 18.34 -16.71 11.22
N ALA A 323 17.20 -17.27 11.61
CA ALA A 323 16.91 -17.63 13.00
C ALA A 323 17.52 -18.98 13.43
N ARG A 324 18.07 -19.77 12.50
CA ARG A 324 18.65 -21.09 12.83
C ARG A 324 19.89 -20.92 13.71
N PRO A 325 19.95 -21.59 14.88
CA PRO A 325 21.16 -21.57 15.70
C PRO A 325 22.25 -22.39 14.99
N GLY A 326 23.20 -21.70 14.34
CA GLY A 326 24.32 -22.33 13.63
C GLY A 326 25.50 -21.39 13.39
N LYS A 327 26.46 -21.42 14.33
CA LYS A 327 27.88 -20.97 14.25
C LYS A 327 28.23 -19.49 13.97
N SER A 328 27.31 -18.53 14.01
CA SER A 328 27.65 -17.09 13.92
C SER A 328 27.61 -16.34 15.26
N ARG A 329 28.10 -16.96 16.35
CA ARG A 329 28.31 -16.26 17.63
C ARG A 329 29.78 -16.34 18.07
N GLN A 330 30.66 -15.78 17.24
CA GLN A 330 32.02 -15.44 17.61
C GLN A 330 32.36 -13.99 17.23
N MET A 331 31.56 -13.04 17.72
CA MET A 331 32.12 -11.74 18.10
C MET A 331 31.19 -11.06 19.11
N ARG A 332 31.73 -10.89 20.35
CA ARG A 332 31.16 -10.20 21.52
C ARG A 332 29.95 -10.91 22.19
N GLU A 333 29.94 -11.28 23.47
CA GLU A 333 30.62 -10.81 24.69
C GLU A 333 30.96 -11.99 25.62
N LYS A 334 32.08 -11.87 26.34
CA LYS A 334 32.44 -12.76 27.47
C LYS A 334 31.52 -12.46 28.65
N THR A 335 30.66 -13.39 29.04
CA THR A 335 30.31 -13.56 30.46
C THR A 335 29.98 -15.03 30.72
N VAL A 336 30.63 -15.56 31.76
CA VAL A 336 30.59 -16.94 32.23
C VAL A 336 29.26 -17.20 32.94
N SER A 337 28.54 -18.27 32.56
CA SER A 337 27.78 -19.09 33.51
C SER A 337 27.45 -20.46 32.93
N THR A 338 28.12 -21.46 33.46
CA THR A 338 27.82 -22.90 33.42
C THR A 338 26.40 -23.20 33.90
N PHE A 339 25.57 -23.91 33.11
CA PHE A 339 24.55 -24.81 33.66
C PHE A 339 24.26 -26.00 32.72
N VAL A 340 24.63 -27.15 33.28
CA VAL A 340 24.31 -28.58 33.08
C VAL A 340 23.16 -28.95 32.12
N ASP A 341 23.50 -29.90 31.25
CA ASP A 341 22.63 -30.69 30.39
C ASP A 341 21.48 -31.38 31.14
N ASN A 342 20.28 -31.35 30.55
CA ASN A 342 19.29 -32.39 30.74
C ASN A 342 18.60 -32.65 29.40
N ALA A 343 18.97 -33.78 28.79
CA ALA A 343 18.32 -34.34 27.62
C ALA A 343 16.91 -34.81 27.98
N ALA A 344 15.90 -34.25 27.31
CA ALA A 344 14.55 -34.79 27.28
C ALA A 344 14.25 -35.33 25.87
N PRO A 345 13.42 -36.39 25.72
CA PRO A 345 13.22 -37.06 24.45
C PRO A 345 12.48 -36.15 23.48
N THR A 346 13.01 -36.06 22.26
CA THR A 346 12.42 -35.38 21.10
C THR A 346 11.02 -35.91 20.81
N SER A 347 10.00 -35.17 21.24
CA SER A 347 8.68 -35.25 20.63
C SER A 347 8.79 -34.76 19.18
N GLU A 348 8.34 -35.58 18.23
CA GLU A 348 8.27 -35.26 16.79
C GLU A 348 7.30 -34.09 16.54
N GLN A 349 7.74 -32.86 16.79
CA GLN A 349 7.08 -31.69 16.22
C GLN A 349 7.67 -31.44 14.82
N PRO A 350 6.83 -31.26 13.78
CA PRO A 350 7.33 -30.85 12.47
C PRO A 350 8.11 -29.55 12.63
N SER A 351 9.33 -29.52 12.08
CA SER A 351 10.12 -28.30 12.06
C SER A 351 9.30 -27.15 11.44
N ILE A 352 9.46 -25.91 11.93
CA ILE A 352 8.83 -24.71 11.35
C ILE A 352 8.97 -24.67 9.82
N SER A 353 10.13 -25.10 9.32
CA SER A 353 10.42 -25.22 7.89
C SER A 353 9.47 -26.18 7.15
N SER A 354 9.15 -27.34 7.72
CA SER A 354 8.28 -28.32 7.06
C SER A 354 6.81 -27.89 7.04
N GLU A 355 6.35 -27.17 8.08
CA GLU A 355 4.99 -26.60 8.09
C GLU A 355 4.82 -25.54 7.00
N ILE A 356 5.78 -24.62 6.88
CA ILE A 356 5.73 -23.56 5.86
C ILE A 356 5.75 -24.17 4.45
N MET A 357 6.61 -25.16 4.20
CA MET A 357 6.68 -25.84 2.90
C MET A 357 5.37 -26.57 2.55
N ALA A 358 4.72 -27.22 3.53
CA ALA A 358 3.42 -27.85 3.31
C ALA A 358 2.34 -26.82 2.92
N ARG A 359 2.36 -25.63 3.54
CA ARG A 359 1.45 -24.53 3.20
C ARG A 359 1.74 -23.96 1.80
N ILE A 360 3.02 -23.77 1.43
CA ILE A 360 3.41 -23.35 0.08
C ILE A 360 2.87 -24.34 -0.96
N LYS A 361 3.05 -25.65 -0.74
CA LYS A 361 2.52 -26.70 -1.62
C LYS A 361 0.99 -26.61 -1.78
N ARG A 362 0.26 -26.33 -0.70
CA ARG A 362 -1.20 -26.13 -0.75
C ARG A 362 -1.58 -24.92 -1.60
N TYR A 363 -0.86 -23.81 -1.50
CA TYR A 363 -1.12 -22.63 -2.33
C TYR A 363 -0.70 -22.82 -3.78
N SER A 364 0.33 -23.64 -4.06
CA SER A 364 0.65 -24.06 -5.44
C SER A 364 -0.50 -24.86 -6.06
N GLN A 365 -1.11 -25.79 -5.33
CA GLN A 365 -2.29 -26.53 -5.82
C GLN A 365 -3.46 -25.59 -6.12
N LYS A 366 -3.75 -24.64 -5.23
CA LYS A 366 -4.78 -23.61 -5.47
C LYS A 366 -4.47 -22.74 -6.68
N LEU A 367 -3.19 -22.46 -6.94
CA LEU A 367 -2.75 -21.69 -8.09
C LEU A 367 -2.99 -22.45 -9.38
N ASP A 368 -2.73 -23.75 -9.40
CA ASP A 368 -3.02 -24.64 -10.53
C ASP A 368 -4.53 -24.79 -10.76
N GLU A 369 -5.32 -24.91 -9.70
CA GLU A 369 -6.79 -24.89 -9.78
C GLU A 369 -7.28 -23.58 -10.40
N TRP A 370 -6.83 -22.43 -9.89
CA TRP A 370 -7.18 -21.12 -10.45
C TRP A 370 -6.83 -21.03 -11.94
N ARG A 371 -5.66 -21.54 -12.32
CA ARG A 371 -5.14 -21.55 -13.69
C ARG A 371 -6.03 -22.34 -14.65
N ALA A 372 -6.54 -23.49 -14.21
CA ALA A 372 -7.40 -24.36 -15.01
C ALA A 372 -8.72 -23.68 -15.45
N TYR A 373 -9.18 -22.68 -14.69
CA TYR A 373 -10.40 -21.92 -15.01
C TYR A 373 -10.17 -20.73 -15.97
N VAL A 374 -8.95 -20.55 -16.52
CA VAL A 374 -8.63 -19.45 -17.45
C VAL A 374 -8.15 -19.99 -18.82
N PRO A 375 -9.09 -20.29 -19.75
CA PRO A 375 -8.78 -20.94 -21.03
C PRO A 375 -7.85 -20.13 -21.95
N SER A 376 -7.95 -18.80 -21.94
CA SER A 376 -7.21 -17.89 -22.84
C SER A 376 -5.69 -17.86 -22.62
N LEU A 377 -5.18 -18.54 -21.60
CA LEU A 377 -3.74 -18.62 -21.33
C LEU A 377 -3.13 -19.96 -21.79
N ILE A 378 -3.93 -20.96 -22.20
CA ILE A 378 -3.43 -22.27 -22.66
C ILE A 378 -2.60 -22.11 -23.96
N GLU A 379 -2.97 -21.15 -24.83
CA GLU A 379 -2.22 -20.83 -26.06
C GLU A 379 -0.86 -20.17 -25.78
N ILE A 380 -0.73 -19.41 -24.69
CA ILE A 380 0.54 -18.82 -24.26
C ILE A 380 1.48 -19.94 -23.80
N GLU A 381 0.94 -20.99 -23.18
CA GLU A 381 1.69 -22.14 -22.66
C GLU A 381 2.31 -23.07 -23.71
N ALA A 382 1.73 -23.17 -24.91
CA ALA A 382 2.34 -23.93 -26.01
C ALA A 382 3.77 -23.41 -26.34
N ASN A 383 4.04 -22.13 -26.06
CA ASN A 383 5.35 -21.46 -26.19
C ASN A 383 6.10 -21.30 -24.85
N LEU A 384 5.51 -21.66 -23.70
CA LEU A 384 6.16 -21.62 -22.37
C LEU A 384 6.76 -22.96 -21.95
N ASN A 385 6.76 -23.96 -22.82
CA ASN A 385 7.44 -25.24 -22.59
C ASN A 385 8.95 -25.02 -22.42
N ARG A 386 9.36 -24.77 -21.17
CA ARG A 386 10.71 -24.59 -20.64
C ARG A 386 11.64 -23.77 -21.55
N PRO A 387 11.71 -22.44 -21.40
CA PRO A 387 12.83 -21.72 -21.98
C PRO A 387 14.10 -22.23 -21.29
N LYS A 388 14.91 -23.00 -21.99
CA LYS A 388 16.30 -23.20 -21.58
C LYS A 388 16.96 -21.82 -21.55
N LEU A 389 17.64 -21.48 -20.46
CA LEU A 389 18.27 -20.16 -20.25
C LEU A 389 19.17 -19.72 -21.42
N PHE A 390 19.68 -20.67 -22.20
CA PHE A 390 20.67 -20.49 -23.26
C PHE A 390 20.16 -19.87 -24.58
N ASP A 391 18.84 -19.73 -24.80
CA ASP A 391 18.28 -19.17 -26.05
C ASP A 391 17.44 -17.90 -25.87
N LEU A 392 17.48 -17.25 -24.70
CA LEU A 392 16.60 -16.13 -24.39
C LEU A 392 17.00 -14.84 -25.15
N LYS A 393 16.14 -14.40 -26.07
CA LYS A 393 16.19 -13.09 -26.73
C LYS A 393 15.84 -11.96 -25.76
N ALA A 394 15.94 -10.71 -26.22
CA ALA A 394 15.50 -9.58 -25.41
C ALA A 394 14.00 -9.71 -25.10
N PRO A 395 13.52 -9.37 -23.88
CA PRO A 395 12.10 -9.47 -23.52
C PRO A 395 11.17 -8.76 -24.52
N GLU A 396 11.65 -7.68 -25.15
CA GLU A 396 10.97 -6.90 -26.18
C GLU A 396 10.72 -7.70 -27.47
N ASP A 397 11.66 -8.55 -27.87
CA ASP A 397 11.56 -9.37 -29.09
C ASP A 397 10.47 -10.44 -28.96
N GLU A 398 10.11 -10.79 -27.72
CA GLU A 398 9.15 -11.85 -27.39
C GLU A 398 8.00 -11.34 -26.51
N ALA A 399 7.70 -10.05 -26.57
CA ALA A 399 6.68 -9.41 -25.75
C ALA A 399 5.33 -10.15 -25.80
N LEU A 400 4.70 -10.34 -24.62
CA LEU A 400 3.41 -10.99 -24.49
C LEU A 400 2.29 -9.96 -24.44
N TYR A 401 1.35 -10.09 -25.38
CA TYR A 401 0.17 -9.23 -25.48
C TYR A 401 -1.07 -9.97 -25.03
N PHE A 402 -1.94 -9.27 -24.30
CA PHE A 402 -3.17 -9.83 -23.74
C PHE A 402 -4.38 -9.05 -24.27
N PRO A 403 -5.57 -9.68 -24.35
CA PRO A 403 -6.77 -9.03 -24.86
C PRO A 403 -7.28 -7.90 -23.94
N SER A 404 -6.83 -7.86 -22.68
CA SER A 404 -7.16 -6.78 -21.75
C SER A 404 -6.05 -6.59 -20.72
N HIS A 405 -5.97 -5.37 -20.17
CA HIS A 405 -5.09 -5.05 -19.05
C HIS A 405 -5.33 -5.97 -17.84
N GLN A 406 -6.59 -6.26 -17.53
CA GLN A 406 -6.95 -7.17 -16.43
C GLN A 406 -6.41 -8.59 -16.65
N SER A 407 -6.45 -9.09 -17.89
CA SER A 407 -5.88 -10.40 -18.24
C SER A 407 -4.36 -10.41 -18.07
N ALA A 408 -3.67 -9.35 -18.51
CA ALA A 408 -2.23 -9.20 -18.33
C ALA A 408 -1.84 -9.18 -16.84
N MET A 409 -2.53 -8.38 -16.02
CA MET A 409 -2.28 -8.28 -14.58
C MET A 409 -2.55 -9.61 -13.86
N ASN A 410 -3.65 -10.29 -14.17
CA ASN A 410 -3.94 -11.60 -13.56
C ASN A 410 -2.87 -12.64 -13.90
N MET A 411 -2.34 -12.62 -15.12
CA MET A 411 -1.22 -13.47 -15.51
C MET A 411 0.07 -13.06 -14.79
N ALA A 412 0.35 -11.77 -14.65
CA ALA A 412 1.50 -11.27 -13.90
C ALA A 412 1.45 -11.72 -12.43
N TYR A 413 0.28 -11.66 -11.77
CA TYR A 413 0.10 -12.19 -10.42
C TYR A 413 0.33 -13.69 -10.33
N TYR A 414 -0.15 -14.46 -11.32
CA TYR A 414 0.11 -15.89 -11.42
C TYR A 414 1.61 -16.19 -11.54
N VAL A 415 2.31 -15.53 -12.47
CA VAL A 415 3.74 -15.72 -12.70
C VAL A 415 4.54 -15.42 -11.44
N VAL A 416 4.25 -14.31 -10.77
CA VAL A 416 4.97 -13.92 -9.56
C VAL A 416 4.67 -14.88 -8.39
N ALA A 417 3.44 -15.41 -8.30
CA ALA A 417 3.13 -16.46 -7.34
C ALA A 417 3.94 -17.74 -7.63
N ARG A 418 4.12 -18.13 -8.90
CA ARG A 418 4.97 -19.26 -9.30
C ARG A 418 6.44 -19.04 -8.92
N VAL A 419 6.97 -17.85 -9.15
CA VAL A 419 8.32 -17.44 -8.70
C VAL A 419 8.50 -17.73 -7.20
N MET A 420 7.50 -17.41 -6.37
CA MET A 420 7.54 -17.65 -4.93
C MET A 420 7.36 -19.11 -4.51
N HIS A 421 6.84 -19.96 -5.41
CA HIS A 421 6.63 -21.40 -5.18
C HIS A 421 7.81 -22.26 -5.64
N CYS A 422 8.73 -21.72 -6.43
CA CYS A 422 9.96 -22.41 -6.81
C CYS A 422 10.74 -22.83 -5.56
N ALA A 423 11.00 -24.13 -5.43
CA ALA A 423 11.58 -24.68 -4.21
C ALA A 423 13.10 -24.50 -4.13
N GLY A 424 13.78 -24.41 -5.27
CA GLY A 424 15.24 -24.37 -5.39
C GLY A 424 15.88 -23.30 -4.49
N PRO A 425 15.53 -22.00 -4.63
CA PRO A 425 16.12 -20.95 -3.80
C PRO A 425 16.03 -21.24 -2.31
N LEU A 426 14.84 -21.55 -1.78
CA LEU A 426 14.63 -21.85 -0.35
C LEU A 426 15.43 -23.08 0.12
N GLN A 427 15.54 -24.12 -0.70
CA GLN A 427 16.36 -25.29 -0.38
C GLN A 427 17.85 -24.94 -0.30
N THR A 428 18.32 -24.06 -1.19
CA THR A 428 19.71 -23.58 -1.15
C THR A 428 20.01 -22.70 0.08
N PHE A 429 19.02 -22.05 0.70
CA PHE A 429 19.25 -21.32 1.96
C PHE A 429 19.41 -22.25 3.16
N ALA A 430 18.94 -23.50 3.06
CA ALA A 430 19.12 -24.50 4.10
C ALA A 430 20.52 -25.14 4.09
N SER A 431 21.23 -25.07 2.96
CA SER A 431 22.59 -25.60 2.80
C SER A 431 23.57 -24.46 2.51
N ALA A 432 24.71 -24.38 3.20
CA ALA A 432 25.74 -23.38 2.86
C ALA A 432 26.47 -23.70 1.53
N SER A 433 25.92 -24.60 0.70
CA SER A 433 26.54 -25.05 -0.54
C SER A 433 26.49 -23.98 -1.62
N VAL A 434 27.64 -23.74 -2.27
CA VAL A 434 27.78 -22.85 -3.43
C VAL A 434 27.83 -23.60 -4.76
N HIS A 435 27.85 -24.93 -4.73
CA HIS A 435 27.92 -25.74 -5.95
C HIS A 435 26.56 -25.83 -6.64
N ASN A 436 26.55 -25.61 -7.97
CA ASN A 436 25.38 -25.70 -8.84
C ASN A 436 24.18 -24.85 -8.39
N ILE A 437 24.42 -23.73 -7.69
CA ILE A 437 23.32 -22.83 -7.28
C ILE A 437 22.53 -22.34 -8.49
N ASP A 438 23.18 -22.08 -9.62
CA ASP A 438 22.49 -21.52 -10.78
C ASP A 438 21.47 -22.50 -11.39
N ASP A 439 21.69 -23.82 -11.27
CA ASP A 439 20.72 -24.85 -11.67
C ASP A 439 19.45 -24.79 -10.78
N GLU A 440 19.62 -24.53 -9.48
CA GLU A 440 18.52 -24.37 -8.52
C GLU A 440 17.68 -23.10 -8.78
N TYR A 441 18.20 -22.16 -9.57
CA TYR A 441 17.51 -20.94 -9.98
C TYR A 441 17.01 -20.97 -11.43
N GLU A 442 17.21 -22.05 -12.18
CA GLU A 442 16.77 -22.13 -13.58
C GLU A 442 15.25 -21.91 -13.69
N GLU A 443 14.45 -22.57 -12.84
CA GLU A 443 13.00 -22.44 -12.86
C GLU A 443 12.54 -21.02 -12.51
N ILE A 444 13.16 -20.38 -11.52
CA ILE A 444 12.76 -19.05 -11.08
C ILE A 444 13.09 -18.00 -12.14
N GLU A 445 14.26 -18.09 -12.78
CA GLU A 445 14.66 -17.19 -13.86
C GLU A 445 13.78 -17.37 -15.10
N ALA A 446 13.36 -18.60 -15.41
CA ALA A 446 12.39 -18.86 -16.48
C ALA A 446 11.05 -18.15 -16.23
N TRP A 447 10.49 -18.25 -15.02
CA TRP A 447 9.25 -17.54 -14.67
C TRP A 447 9.43 -16.02 -14.66
N ILE A 448 10.56 -15.52 -14.14
CA ILE A 448 10.85 -14.08 -14.16
C ILE A 448 10.90 -13.57 -15.60
N PHE A 449 11.52 -14.32 -16.52
CA PHE A 449 11.56 -13.95 -17.93
C PHE A 449 10.15 -13.82 -18.54
N VAL A 450 9.21 -14.69 -18.16
CA VAL A 450 7.79 -14.53 -18.57
C VAL A 450 7.23 -13.20 -18.08
N LEU A 451 7.48 -12.81 -16.82
CA LEU A 451 7.03 -11.51 -16.31
C LEU A 451 7.63 -10.36 -17.12
N LEU A 452 8.92 -10.42 -17.48
CA LEU A 452 9.57 -9.38 -18.28
C LEU A 452 8.93 -9.26 -19.67
N ARG A 453 8.54 -10.37 -20.30
CA ARG A 453 7.82 -10.36 -21.58
C ARG A 453 6.43 -9.73 -21.45
N ILE A 454 5.72 -9.97 -20.35
CA ILE A 454 4.46 -9.28 -20.05
C ILE A 454 4.73 -7.78 -19.86
N ALA A 455 5.79 -7.43 -19.13
CA ALA A 455 6.20 -6.05 -18.87
C ALA A 455 6.57 -5.29 -20.16
N ALA A 456 7.14 -5.98 -21.15
CA ALA A 456 7.46 -5.43 -22.46
C ALA A 456 6.19 -5.16 -23.30
N GLY A 457 5.15 -5.99 -23.17
CA GLY A 457 3.90 -5.87 -23.94
C GLY A 457 2.79 -5.05 -23.28
N ILE A 458 2.90 -4.71 -21.98
CA ILE A 458 1.85 -4.02 -21.23
C ILE A 458 1.91 -2.48 -21.38
N SER A 459 0.75 -1.84 -21.47
CA SER A 459 0.62 -0.39 -21.52
C SER A 459 0.88 0.24 -20.16
N TRP A 460 1.92 1.08 -20.05
CA TRP A 460 2.22 1.81 -18.82
C TRP A 460 1.13 2.84 -18.46
N GLU A 461 0.50 3.46 -19.46
CA GLU A 461 -0.61 4.39 -19.24
C GLU A 461 -1.79 3.69 -18.57
N ASP A 462 -2.10 2.48 -19.02
CA ASP A 462 -3.12 1.63 -18.42
C ASP A 462 -2.71 1.18 -17.02
N CYS A 463 -1.44 0.83 -16.78
CA CYS A 463 -0.94 0.52 -15.44
C CYS A 463 -1.22 1.67 -14.45
N VAL A 464 -0.81 2.89 -14.77
CA VAL A 464 -1.01 4.06 -13.90
C VAL A 464 -2.51 4.35 -13.67
N CYS A 465 -3.34 4.15 -14.70
CA CYS A 465 -4.77 4.43 -14.62
C CYS A 465 -5.57 3.34 -13.90
N LEU A 466 -5.38 2.08 -14.28
CA LEU A 466 -6.21 0.94 -13.91
C LEU A 466 -5.68 0.19 -12.68
N ASN A 467 -4.37 0.25 -12.40
CA ASN A 467 -3.82 -0.43 -11.22
C ASN A 467 -4.02 0.35 -9.92
N ALA A 468 -4.70 1.50 -9.95
CA ALA A 468 -4.87 2.40 -8.80
C ALA A 468 -5.21 1.68 -7.49
N TYR A 469 -6.10 0.70 -7.54
CA TYR A 469 -6.63 0.00 -6.37
C TYR A 469 -6.29 -1.49 -6.32
N THR A 470 -5.26 -1.91 -7.06
CA THR A 470 -4.73 -3.27 -7.03
C THR A 470 -3.20 -3.25 -6.96
N ILE A 471 -2.56 -4.42 -6.90
CA ILE A 471 -1.10 -4.51 -6.82
C ILE A 471 -0.50 -4.03 -8.16
N GLY A 472 0.34 -2.99 -8.11
CA GLY A 472 0.97 -2.44 -9.30
C GLY A 472 2.06 -3.34 -9.87
N PHE A 473 2.29 -3.24 -11.18
CA PHE A 473 3.29 -4.00 -11.92
C PHE A 473 4.71 -3.70 -11.43
N ALA A 474 5.02 -2.44 -11.08
CA ALA A 474 6.31 -2.08 -10.48
C ALA A 474 6.59 -2.86 -9.18
N GLY A 475 5.57 -3.12 -8.37
CA GLY A 475 5.70 -3.93 -7.16
C GLY A 475 6.03 -5.38 -7.46
N LEU A 476 5.45 -5.95 -8.52
CA LEU A 476 5.75 -7.30 -8.99
C LEU A 476 7.18 -7.42 -9.51
N LEU A 477 7.66 -6.40 -10.24
CA LEU A 477 9.03 -6.36 -10.73
C LEU A 477 10.05 -6.30 -9.59
N LEU A 478 9.77 -5.57 -8.50
CA LEU A 478 10.63 -5.59 -7.31
C LEU A 478 10.72 -6.99 -6.70
N THR A 479 9.61 -7.72 -6.62
CA THR A 479 9.64 -9.12 -6.18
C THR A 479 10.60 -9.93 -7.04
N CYS A 480 10.47 -9.87 -8.37
CA CYS A 480 11.34 -10.60 -9.27
C CYS A 480 12.80 -10.15 -9.18
N ALA A 481 13.05 -8.86 -8.95
CA ALA A 481 14.39 -8.35 -8.71
C ALA A 481 15.01 -8.94 -7.42
N LEU A 482 14.23 -9.17 -6.37
CA LEU A 482 14.69 -9.82 -5.13
C LEU A 482 14.83 -11.34 -5.29
N SER A 483 14.02 -11.96 -6.14
CA SER A 483 14.07 -13.40 -6.41
C SER A 483 15.17 -13.80 -7.39
N SER A 484 15.62 -12.89 -8.25
CA SER A 484 16.62 -13.16 -9.29
C SER A 484 18.05 -13.13 -8.77
N ARG A 485 18.91 -13.98 -9.36
CA ARG A 485 20.37 -13.89 -9.27
C ARG A 485 20.98 -13.18 -10.48
N SER A 486 20.22 -12.94 -11.54
CA SER A 486 20.73 -12.33 -12.75
C SER A 486 20.86 -10.81 -12.60
N LEU A 487 22.09 -10.29 -12.71
CA LEU A 487 22.30 -8.83 -12.78
C LEU A 487 21.67 -8.25 -14.04
N LYS A 488 21.69 -8.98 -15.16
CA LYS A 488 21.05 -8.55 -16.42
C LYS A 488 19.55 -8.33 -16.21
N THR A 489 18.87 -9.27 -15.56
CA THR A 489 17.45 -9.17 -15.19
C THR A 489 17.20 -7.94 -14.32
N GLY A 490 17.99 -7.75 -13.27
CA GLY A 490 17.86 -6.60 -12.37
C GLY A 490 18.08 -5.26 -13.07
N LEU A 491 19.02 -5.16 -14.01
CA LEU A 491 19.28 -3.94 -14.77
C LEU A 491 18.17 -3.63 -15.77
N TRP A 492 17.63 -4.66 -16.43
CA TRP A 492 16.46 -4.49 -17.30
C TRP A 492 15.26 -3.92 -16.52
N ILE A 493 15.00 -4.46 -15.32
CA ILE A 493 13.93 -3.95 -14.44
C ILE A 493 14.18 -2.49 -14.04
N GLN A 494 15.43 -2.16 -13.70
CA GLN A 494 15.81 -0.80 -13.34
C GLN A 494 15.56 0.18 -14.50
N GLU A 495 16.03 -0.14 -15.71
CA GLU A 495 15.85 0.67 -16.91
C GLU A 495 14.37 0.82 -17.29
N TRP A 496 13.60 -0.26 -17.16
CA TRP A 496 12.16 -0.25 -17.41
C TRP A 496 11.44 0.74 -16.49
N LEU A 497 11.78 0.77 -15.21
CA LEU A 497 11.24 1.71 -14.23
C LEU A 497 11.73 3.15 -14.47
N GLU A 498 13.01 3.34 -14.76
CA GLU A 498 13.61 4.66 -15.03
C GLU A 498 12.97 5.35 -16.23
N THR A 499 12.74 4.61 -17.31
CA THR A 499 12.11 5.13 -18.53
C THR A 499 10.66 5.59 -18.29
N ARG A 500 9.99 5.00 -17.30
CA ARG A 500 8.58 5.25 -16.97
C ARG A 500 8.39 6.26 -15.84
N LEU A 501 9.48 6.61 -15.13
CA LEU A 501 9.50 7.64 -14.12
C LEU A 501 9.50 9.03 -14.79
N GLY A 502 8.30 9.48 -15.19
CA GLY A 502 8.03 10.80 -15.75
C GLY A 502 6.99 11.59 -14.95
N ARG A 503 6.44 12.67 -15.53
CA ARG A 503 5.44 13.54 -14.89
C ARG A 503 4.20 12.77 -14.40
N ASP A 504 3.77 11.77 -15.17
CA ASP A 504 2.55 11.00 -14.89
C ASP A 504 2.81 9.65 -14.22
N GLY A 505 4.08 9.25 -14.07
CA GLY A 505 4.50 7.94 -13.55
C GLY A 505 4.93 7.94 -12.07
N ILE A 506 4.51 8.94 -11.29
CA ILE A 506 4.97 9.11 -9.89
C ILE A 506 4.48 7.96 -9.00
N GLU A 507 3.26 7.46 -9.24
CA GLU A 507 2.67 6.36 -8.49
C GLU A 507 1.99 5.33 -9.39
N GLU A 508 2.09 4.07 -8.97
CA GLU A 508 1.31 2.95 -9.48
C GLU A 508 0.80 2.13 -8.29
N GLY A 509 -0.44 1.63 -8.33
CA GLY A 509 -0.97 0.87 -7.18
C GLY A 509 -1.06 1.68 -5.89
N ASN A 510 -1.25 3.01 -5.99
CA ASN A 510 -1.12 3.94 -4.88
C ASN A 510 0.21 3.72 -4.10
N PHE A 511 1.30 3.42 -4.79
CA PHE A 511 2.64 3.29 -4.23
C PHE A 511 3.65 4.11 -5.07
N PRO A 512 4.63 4.80 -4.46
CA PRO A 512 5.57 5.62 -5.21
C PRO A 512 6.57 4.78 -6.01
N VAL A 513 6.59 4.96 -7.34
CA VAL A 513 7.45 4.17 -8.24
C VAL A 513 8.93 4.42 -7.97
N PHE A 514 9.30 5.65 -7.58
CA PHE A 514 10.69 5.98 -7.23
C PHE A 514 11.20 5.20 -6.01
N GLN A 515 10.36 4.91 -5.01
CA GLN A 515 10.78 4.08 -3.85
C GLN A 515 11.07 2.64 -4.26
N ILE A 516 10.32 2.11 -5.22
CA ILE A 516 10.57 0.79 -5.82
C ILE A 516 11.89 0.83 -6.59
N LEU A 517 12.10 1.86 -7.40
CA LEU A 517 13.32 2.03 -8.19
C LEU A 517 14.57 2.12 -7.31
N ASP A 518 14.53 2.86 -6.21
CA ASP A 518 15.65 2.94 -5.26
C ASP A 518 15.97 1.59 -4.61
N ALA A 519 14.94 0.81 -4.27
CA ALA A 519 15.12 -0.55 -3.78
C ALA A 519 15.78 -1.45 -4.86
N VAL A 520 15.35 -1.36 -6.12
CA VAL A 520 15.97 -2.10 -7.24
C VAL A 520 17.42 -1.67 -7.46
N ARG A 521 17.73 -0.38 -7.40
CA ARG A 521 19.10 0.15 -7.50
C ARG A 521 20.00 -0.39 -6.39
N LEU A 522 19.51 -0.43 -5.16
CA LEU A 522 20.20 -1.05 -4.03
C LEU A 522 20.48 -2.53 -4.30
N VAL A 523 19.46 -3.29 -4.69
CA VAL A 523 19.60 -4.73 -5.02
C VAL A 523 20.67 -4.94 -6.11
N ASN A 524 20.65 -4.15 -7.18
CA ASN A 524 21.62 -4.25 -8.28
C ASN A 524 23.04 -3.86 -7.85
N ARG A 525 23.19 -2.86 -6.98
CA ARG A 525 24.49 -2.45 -6.42
C ARG A 525 25.10 -3.58 -5.60
N GLU A 526 24.32 -4.17 -4.70
CA GLU A 526 24.79 -5.27 -3.86
C GLU A 526 25.09 -6.53 -4.67
N ARG A 527 24.25 -6.82 -5.68
CA ARG A 527 24.47 -7.93 -6.60
C ARG A 527 25.77 -7.80 -7.39
N ARG A 528 26.10 -6.59 -7.86
CA ARG A 528 27.41 -6.30 -8.49
C ARG A 528 28.58 -6.58 -7.55
N ASN A 529 28.39 -6.36 -6.25
CA ASN A 529 29.39 -6.60 -5.22
C ASN A 529 29.44 -8.07 -4.76
N GLY A 530 28.70 -8.97 -5.40
CA GLY A 530 28.70 -10.40 -5.09
C GLY A 530 27.73 -10.83 -3.98
N LEU A 531 26.76 -9.97 -3.61
CA LEU A 531 25.72 -10.29 -2.64
C LEU A 531 24.35 -10.39 -3.33
N ASP A 532 23.75 -11.58 -3.32
CA ASP A 532 22.38 -11.76 -3.79
C ASP A 532 21.39 -11.33 -2.72
N VAL A 533 20.82 -10.13 -2.90
CA VAL A 533 19.80 -9.58 -1.99
C VAL A 533 18.48 -10.30 -2.24
N VAL A 534 17.93 -10.89 -1.18
CA VAL A 534 16.69 -11.69 -1.24
C VAL A 534 15.55 -11.11 -0.45
N ALA A 535 15.81 -10.19 0.48
CA ALA A 535 14.78 -9.43 1.14
C ALA A 535 15.29 -8.04 1.57
N LEU A 536 14.36 -7.08 1.59
CA LEU A 536 14.55 -5.72 2.08
C LEU A 536 13.43 -5.41 3.07
N PHE A 537 13.78 -4.79 4.18
CA PHE A 537 12.84 -4.35 5.20
C PHE A 537 13.16 -2.93 5.67
N GLN A 538 12.17 -2.26 6.26
CA GLN A 538 12.44 -1.09 7.09
C GLN A 538 13.11 -1.51 8.40
N THR A 539 13.82 -0.56 9.01
CA THR A 539 14.51 -0.77 10.28
C THR A 539 13.61 -0.56 11.50
N VAL A 540 12.47 0.12 11.33
CA VAL A 540 11.51 0.43 12.40
C VAL A 540 10.10 0.27 11.83
N ASP A 541 9.22 -0.41 12.57
CA ASP A 541 7.80 -0.46 12.20
C ASP A 541 7.12 0.85 12.63
N ASP A 542 6.90 1.75 11.68
CA ASP A 542 6.14 2.97 11.88
C ASP A 542 4.63 2.77 11.65
N GLY A 543 4.18 1.51 11.51
CA GLY A 543 2.79 1.15 11.27
C GLY A 543 2.27 1.52 9.88
N GLY A 544 3.16 1.72 8.90
CA GLY A 544 2.78 2.22 7.57
C GLY A 544 2.82 3.75 7.46
N GLY A 545 3.37 4.43 8.47
CA GLY A 545 3.58 5.88 8.50
C GLY A 545 2.34 6.68 8.88
N LYS A 546 2.26 7.93 8.39
CA LYS A 546 1.23 8.91 8.80
C LYS A 546 0.14 9.15 7.74
N GLY A 547 0.14 8.35 6.67
CA GLY A 547 -0.66 8.63 5.48
C GLY A 547 0.01 9.64 4.56
N LYS A 548 -0.52 9.74 3.34
CA LYS A 548 0.04 10.43 2.18
C LYS A 548 -0.42 11.89 2.08
N PHE A 549 -0.61 12.55 3.22
CA PHE A 549 -1.12 13.91 3.26
C PHE A 549 -0.10 14.91 2.72
N GLY A 550 -0.39 15.57 1.60
CA GLY A 550 0.49 16.48 0.89
C GLY A 550 1.72 15.81 0.28
N SER A 551 1.72 14.49 0.14
CA SER A 551 2.87 13.68 -0.28
C SER A 551 2.44 12.45 -1.09
N TYR A 552 3.33 11.92 -1.92
CA TYR A 552 3.13 10.61 -2.54
C TYR A 552 3.59 9.47 -1.62
N SER A 553 4.53 9.73 -0.71
CA SER A 553 5.01 8.76 0.27
C SER A 553 4.18 8.76 1.55
N SER A 554 3.76 7.58 2.01
CA SER A 554 3.11 7.40 3.33
C SER A 554 4.13 7.26 4.46
N GLN A 555 5.32 6.77 4.12
CA GLN A 555 6.44 6.50 5.01
C GLN A 555 7.70 7.20 4.49
N LEU A 556 8.55 7.66 5.41
CA LEU A 556 9.88 8.15 5.09
C LEU A 556 10.87 6.99 5.31
N ILE A 557 11.42 6.46 4.22
CA ILE A 557 12.39 5.37 4.29
C ILE A 557 13.79 5.98 4.32
N SER A 558 14.33 6.22 5.51
CA SER A 558 15.71 6.74 5.70
C SER A 558 16.77 5.63 5.75
N SER A 559 16.35 4.40 6.02
CA SER A 559 17.24 3.25 6.12
C SER A 559 16.49 1.96 5.81
N MET A 560 17.21 1.00 5.24
CA MET A 560 16.72 -0.36 4.98
C MET A 560 17.61 -1.39 5.67
N LEU A 561 17.00 -2.50 6.07
CA LEU A 561 17.68 -3.72 6.49
C LEU A 561 17.75 -4.65 5.29
N VAL A 562 18.98 -4.96 4.88
CA VAL A 562 19.28 -5.82 3.73
C VAL A 562 19.51 -7.23 4.21
N TYR A 563 18.86 -8.21 3.58
CA TYR A 563 19.13 -9.63 3.74
C TYR A 563 19.64 -10.18 2.42
N GLY A 564 20.78 -10.86 2.45
CA GLY A 564 21.36 -11.42 1.24
C GLY A 564 22.27 -12.61 1.49
N ARG A 565 22.71 -13.22 0.39
CA ARG A 565 23.60 -14.36 0.38
C ARG A 565 24.86 -14.04 -0.40
N CYS A 566 26.02 -14.26 0.21
CA CYS A 566 27.31 -14.06 -0.44
C CYS A 566 27.53 -15.13 -1.51
N ARG A 567 27.87 -14.73 -2.74
CA ARG A 567 28.10 -15.67 -3.84
C ARG A 567 29.34 -16.53 -3.66
N SER A 568 30.41 -15.96 -3.10
CA SER A 568 31.69 -16.68 -2.95
C SER A 568 31.68 -17.65 -1.79
N THR A 569 31.04 -17.29 -0.67
CA THR A 569 31.06 -18.10 0.56
C THR A 569 29.77 -18.87 0.80
N GLY A 570 28.66 -18.49 0.14
CA GLY A 570 27.33 -19.04 0.42
C GLY A 570 26.74 -18.58 1.74
N GLU A 571 27.46 -17.77 2.52
CA GLU A 571 27.06 -17.30 3.84
C GLU A 571 25.92 -16.27 3.74
N LEU A 572 25.04 -16.31 4.75
CA LEU A 572 23.93 -15.38 4.88
C LEU A 572 24.42 -14.12 5.59
N ALA A 573 24.11 -12.96 5.01
CA ALA A 573 24.46 -11.66 5.55
C ALA A 573 23.20 -10.83 5.80
N SER A 574 23.24 -10.01 6.85
CA SER A 574 22.22 -8.99 7.12
C SER A 574 22.86 -7.73 7.69
N TYR A 575 22.51 -6.56 7.13
CA TYR A 575 23.06 -5.29 7.59
C TYR A 575 22.15 -4.11 7.27
N HIS A 576 22.39 -2.98 7.94
CA HIS A 576 21.64 -1.74 7.74
C HIS A 576 22.31 -0.85 6.71
N VAL A 577 21.52 -0.24 5.82
CA VAL A 577 21.98 0.72 4.83
C VAL A 577 21.15 2.01 4.90
N SER A 578 21.82 3.16 4.86
CA SER A 578 21.15 4.47 4.69
C SER A 578 20.70 4.65 3.24
N THR A 579 19.49 5.16 3.04
CA THR A 579 18.96 5.45 1.70
C THR A 579 19.46 6.78 1.14
N GLU A 580 20.05 7.65 1.96
CA GLU A 580 20.57 8.98 1.55
C GLU A 580 21.70 8.91 0.51
N GLY A 581 22.33 7.73 0.32
CA GLY A 581 23.38 7.49 -0.67
C GLY A 581 22.99 6.64 -1.88
N LEU A 582 21.70 6.31 -2.06
CA LEU A 582 21.23 5.51 -3.20
C LEU A 582 21.00 6.33 -4.47
N VAL A 583 20.85 7.64 -4.34
CA VAL A 583 20.80 8.58 -5.46
C VAL A 583 22.24 8.89 -5.85
N ALA A 584 22.80 8.14 -6.80
CA ALA A 584 24.04 8.56 -7.43
C ALA A 584 23.82 9.93 -8.09
N PRO A 585 24.70 10.92 -7.91
CA PRO A 585 24.69 12.09 -8.78
C PRO A 585 24.92 11.56 -10.21
N ARG A 586 24.01 11.93 -11.11
CA ARG A 586 24.13 11.61 -12.54
C ARG A 586 25.42 12.14 -13.13
#